data_AF-A0AAV8V2I1-F1
#
_entry.id   AF-A0AAV8V2I1-F1
#
_cell.length_a   1.000
_cell.length_b   1.000
_cell.length_c   1.000
_cell.angle_alpha   90.00
_cell.angle_beta   90.00
_cell.angle_gamma   90.00
#
_symmetry.space_group_name_H-M   'P 1'
#
loop_
_entity.id
_entity.type
_entity.pdbx_description
1 polymer ?
#
loop_
_entity_poly.entity_id
_entity_poly.type
_entity_poly.pdbx_seq_one_letter_code
_entity_poly.pdbx_strand_id
1 'polypeptide(L)'
;MTAVSKTSYLLCKFLEDNGVAQMAKKGRIKVGCDADITIFDPETITDNATRENGAAASSGIPHVIVNGIPIVRNSTIVEGVYPGRPIRNPILE
;
A
#
# COMPACT_ATOMS: atom_id res chain seq x y z
N MET A 1 -11.27 0.91 12.04
CA MET A 1 -11.33 1.44 10.66
C MET A 1 -10.60 2.76 10.44
N THR A 2 -10.61 3.71 11.38
CA THR A 2 -9.93 5.03 11.21
C THR A 2 -8.44 4.92 10.88
N ALA A 3 -7.70 4.02 11.52
CA ALA A 3 -6.27 3.83 11.25
C ALA A 3 -6.01 3.43 9.79
N VAL A 4 -6.76 2.45 9.26
CA VAL A 4 -6.69 2.03 7.86
C VAL A 4 -7.00 3.20 6.91
N SER A 5 -8.01 4.00 7.21
CA SER A 5 -8.36 5.16 6.39
C SER A 5 -7.24 6.21 6.33
N LYS A 6 -6.55 6.45 7.44
CA LYS A 6 -5.42 7.38 7.53
C LYS A 6 -4.19 6.93 6.74
N THR A 7 -4.01 5.63 6.54
CA THR A 7 -2.86 5.06 5.80
C THR A 7 -3.18 4.69 4.35
N SER A 8 -4.43 4.85 3.90
CA SER A 8 -4.85 4.51 2.54
C SER A 8 -5.68 5.63 1.91
N TYR A 9 -6.97 5.67 2.21
CA TYR A 9 -7.95 6.52 1.55
C TYR A 9 -7.68 8.02 1.69
N LEU A 10 -7.41 8.51 2.91
CA LEU A 10 -7.33 9.96 3.15
C LEU A 10 -6.15 10.60 2.42
N LEU A 11 -5.02 9.89 2.32
CA LEU A 11 -3.85 10.37 1.58
C LEU A 11 -4.13 10.41 0.07
N CYS A 12 -4.74 9.35 -0.47
CA CYS A 12 -5.10 9.31 -1.88
C CYS A 12 -6.14 10.37 -2.22
N LYS A 13 -7.14 10.56 -1.36
CA LYS A 13 -8.15 11.60 -1.53
C LYS A 13 -7.53 12.99 -1.48
N PHE A 14 -6.63 13.26 -0.54
CA PHE A 14 -5.94 14.55 -0.48
C PHE A 14 -5.18 14.83 -1.79
N LEU A 15 -4.41 13.87 -2.30
CA LEU A 15 -3.67 14.04 -3.55
C LEU A 15 -4.59 14.19 -4.77
N GLU A 16 -5.68 13.41 -4.82
CA GLU A 16 -6.75 13.53 -5.82
C GLU A 16 -7.34 14.95 -5.82
N ASP A 17 -7.73 15.46 -4.64
CA ASP A 17 -8.30 16.80 -4.46
C ASP A 17 -7.30 17.92 -4.81
N ASN A 18 -5.99 17.62 -4.84
CA ASN A 18 -4.91 18.55 -5.17
C ASN A 18 -4.27 18.30 -6.55
N GLY A 19 -5.03 17.71 -7.48
CA GLY A 19 -4.67 17.64 -8.91
C GLY A 19 -3.99 16.36 -9.36
N VAL A 20 -3.69 15.42 -8.45
CA VAL A 20 -3.07 14.13 -8.81
C VAL A 20 -4.17 13.11 -9.19
N ALA A 21 -4.72 13.24 -10.40
CA ALA A 21 -5.87 12.45 -10.87
C ALA A 21 -5.68 10.92 -10.76
N GLN A 22 -4.45 10.41 -10.84
CA GLN A 22 -4.15 8.97 -10.67
C GLN A 22 -4.56 8.43 -9.30
N MET A 23 -4.60 9.28 -8.27
CA MET A 23 -4.97 8.87 -6.91
C MET A 23 -6.47 8.60 -6.73
N ALA A 24 -7.31 9.00 -7.68
CA ALA A 24 -8.75 8.70 -7.68
C ALA A 24 -9.05 7.20 -7.72
N LYS A 25 -8.12 6.40 -8.28
CA LYS A 25 -8.22 4.94 -8.39
C LYS A 25 -7.47 4.18 -7.29
N LYS A 26 -6.96 4.87 -6.26
CA LYS A 26 -6.11 4.28 -5.22
C LYS A 26 -6.63 4.52 -3.81
N GLY A 27 -6.15 3.72 -2.87
CA GLY A 27 -6.45 3.84 -1.43
C GLY A 27 -7.88 3.42 -1.03
N ARG A 28 -8.61 2.72 -1.90
CA ARG A 28 -10.02 2.33 -1.67
C ARG A 28 -10.34 0.99 -2.32
N ILE A 29 -11.09 0.14 -1.63
CA ILE A 29 -11.56 -1.15 -2.17
C ILE A 29 -12.87 -0.91 -2.92
N LYS A 30 -12.79 -0.75 -4.24
CA LYS A 30 -13.93 -0.51 -5.13
C LYS A 30 -13.63 -1.04 -6.52
N VAL A 31 -14.65 -1.59 -7.19
CA VAL A 31 -14.55 -2.02 -8.59
C VAL A 31 -14.05 -0.86 -9.47
N GLY A 32 -13.08 -1.15 -10.34
CA GLY A 32 -12.44 -0.17 -11.23
C GLY A 32 -11.26 0.60 -10.62
N CYS A 33 -10.93 0.38 -9.35
CA CYS A 33 -9.71 0.88 -8.71
C CYS A 33 -8.53 -0.08 -8.92
N ASP A 34 -7.32 0.43 -8.75
CA ASP A 34 -6.11 -0.38 -8.81
C ASP A 34 -6.09 -1.38 -7.65
N ALA A 35 -5.66 -2.61 -7.93
CA ALA A 35 -5.59 -3.68 -6.93
C ALA A 35 -4.30 -3.57 -6.11
N ASP A 36 -4.17 -2.46 -5.37
CA ASP A 36 -3.18 -2.24 -4.32
C ASP A 36 -3.79 -2.66 -2.97
N ILE A 37 -3.52 -3.88 -2.53
CA ILE A 37 -4.22 -4.53 -1.42
C ILE A 37 -3.21 -5.14 -0.45
N THR A 38 -3.35 -4.80 0.82
CA THR A 38 -2.64 -5.44 1.92
C THR A 38 -3.62 -6.28 2.72
N ILE A 39 -3.32 -7.57 2.87
CA ILE A 39 -4.05 -8.48 3.74
C ILE A 39 -3.20 -8.64 5.00
N PHE A 40 -3.78 -8.31 6.14
CA PHE A 40 -3.13 -8.40 7.45
C PHE A 40 -4.07 -9.02 8.47
N ASP A 41 -3.48 -9.68 9.45
CA ASP A 41 -4.18 -10.22 10.60
C ASP A 41 -4.26 -9.14 11.70
N PRO A 42 -5.47 -8.67 12.06
CA PRO A 42 -5.64 -7.62 13.05
C PRO A 42 -5.18 -8.00 14.46
N GLU A 43 -5.04 -9.30 14.78
CA GLU A 43 -4.58 -9.77 16.09
C GLU A 43 -3.05 -9.84 16.20
N THR A 44 -2.35 -10.04 15.08
CA THR A 44 -0.89 -10.28 15.07
C THR A 44 -0.07 -9.21 14.36
N ILE A 45 -0.70 -8.22 13.72
CA ILE A 45 -0.02 -7.10 13.06
C ILE A 45 0.80 -6.27 14.06
N THR A 46 2.12 -6.23 13.88
CA THR A 46 3.03 -5.48 14.76
C THR A 46 4.36 -5.19 14.07
N ASP A 47 4.99 -4.07 14.42
CA ASP A 47 6.37 -3.76 14.10
C ASP A 47 7.33 -4.53 15.02
N ASN A 48 8.37 -5.10 14.42
CA ASN A 48 9.42 -5.82 15.16
C ASN A 48 10.73 -5.01 15.25
N ALA A 49 10.77 -3.83 14.62
CA ALA A 49 11.97 -3.00 14.56
C ALA A 49 12.30 -2.43 15.94
N THR A 50 13.55 -2.58 16.37
CA THR A 50 14.07 -1.99 17.60
C THR A 50 15.18 -1.01 17.29
N ARG A 51 15.67 -0.29 18.31
CA ARG A 51 16.83 0.59 18.18
C ARG A 51 18.08 -0.18 17.71
N GLU A 52 18.25 -1.41 18.19
CA GLU A 52 19.38 -2.28 17.87
C GLU A 52 19.24 -2.95 16.51
N ASN A 53 18.00 -3.25 16.09
CA ASN A 53 17.71 -3.85 14.79
C ASN A 53 16.55 -3.13 14.08
N GLY A 54 16.88 -2.04 13.40
CA GLY A 54 15.89 -1.24 12.66
C GLY A 54 15.36 -1.90 11.37
N ALA A 55 15.99 -2.97 10.91
CA ALA A 55 15.61 -3.65 9.66
C ALA A 55 14.71 -4.89 9.87
N ALA A 56 14.29 -5.16 11.10
CA ALA A 56 13.40 -6.28 11.38
C ALA A 56 12.05 -6.12 10.65
N ALA A 57 11.68 -7.14 9.86
CA ALA A 57 10.42 -7.15 9.14
C ALA A 57 9.22 -7.21 10.10
N SER A 58 8.12 -6.54 9.79
CA SER A 58 6.86 -6.61 10.53
C SER A 58 6.22 -8.00 10.49
N SER A 59 5.43 -8.32 11.51
CA SER A 59 4.60 -9.55 11.58
C SER A 59 3.15 -9.27 11.17
N GLY A 60 2.39 -10.33 10.88
CA GLY A 60 0.94 -10.25 10.65
C GLY A 60 0.51 -9.77 9.25
N ILE A 61 1.41 -9.75 8.26
CA ILE A 61 1.10 -9.35 6.86
C ILE A 61 1.34 -10.53 5.91
N PRO A 62 0.39 -11.47 5.77
CA PRO A 62 0.57 -12.65 4.91
C PRO A 62 0.63 -12.33 3.42
N HIS A 63 -0.07 -11.30 2.94
CA HIS A 63 -0.12 -10.97 1.52
C HIS A 63 -0.13 -9.48 1.23
N VAL A 64 0.59 -9.09 0.18
CA VAL A 64 0.57 -7.75 -0.40
C VAL A 64 0.50 -7.88 -1.90
N ILE A 65 -0.42 -7.13 -2.51
CA ILE A 65 -0.71 -7.11 -3.93
C ILE A 65 -0.55 -5.67 -4.40
N VAL A 66 0.17 -5.47 -5.50
CA VAL A 66 0.38 -4.15 -6.11
C VAL A 66 -0.03 -4.25 -7.57
N ASN A 67 -0.95 -3.38 -8.01
CA ASN A 67 -1.56 -3.41 -9.34
C ASN A 67 -2.03 -4.82 -9.76
N GLY A 68 -2.58 -5.60 -8.82
CA GLY A 68 -3.10 -6.95 -9.06
C GLY A 68 -2.03 -8.06 -9.06
N ILE A 69 -0.76 -7.72 -8.87
CA ILE A 69 0.35 -8.67 -8.85
C ILE A 69 0.83 -8.86 -7.41
N PRO A 70 0.83 -10.09 -6.87
CA PRO A 70 1.31 -10.34 -5.51
C PRO A 70 2.83 -10.14 -5.40
N ILE A 71 3.24 -9.32 -4.43
CA ILE A 71 4.64 -9.05 -4.08
C ILE A 71 5.04 -9.67 -2.74
N VAL A 72 4.06 -10.02 -1.90
CA VAL A 72 4.25 -10.83 -0.68
C VAL A 72 3.23 -11.95 -0.69
N ARG A 73 3.67 -13.18 -0.43
CA ARG A 73 2.81 -14.36 -0.27
C ARG A 73 3.28 -15.18 0.92
N ASN A 74 2.34 -15.57 1.78
CA ASN A 74 2.61 -16.35 3.00
C ASN A 74 3.75 -15.71 3.81
N SER A 75 3.67 -14.39 4.00
CA SER A 75 4.67 -13.58 4.74
C SER A 75 6.08 -13.58 4.12
N THR A 76 6.24 -14.02 2.87
CA THR A 76 7.52 -14.05 2.15
C THR A 76 7.47 -13.15 0.92
N ILE A 77 8.55 -12.41 0.65
CA ILE A 77 8.68 -11.57 -0.55
C ILE A 77 8.74 -12.46 -1.80
N VAL A 78 8.00 -12.08 -2.84
CA VAL A 78 8.09 -12.71 -4.16
C VAL A 78 9.21 -12.02 -4.95
N GLU A 79 10.29 -12.74 -5.21
CA GLU A 79 11.44 -12.21 -5.95
C GLU A 79 11.13 -11.97 -7.44
N GLY A 80 11.84 -11.00 -8.04
CA GLY A 80 11.74 -10.70 -9.47
C GLY A 80 10.45 -9.98 -9.90
N VAL A 81 9.63 -9.50 -8.96
CA VAL A 81 8.32 -8.91 -9.24
C VAL A 81 8.28 -7.45 -8.82
N TYR A 82 8.15 -6.54 -9.80
CA TYR A 82 8.19 -5.07 -9.59
C TYR A 82 7.04 -4.36 -10.33
N PRO A 83 5.78 -4.56 -9.93
CA PRO A 83 4.60 -4.10 -10.67
C PRO A 83 4.26 -2.62 -10.42
N GLY A 84 5.08 -1.91 -9.64
CA GLY A 84 4.87 -0.51 -9.29
C GLY A 84 4.82 0.39 -10.53
N ARG A 85 3.94 1.40 -10.49
CA ARG A 85 3.82 2.41 -11.54
C ARG A 85 4.07 3.80 -10.94
N PRO A 86 4.78 4.69 -11.63
CA PRO A 86 5.04 6.03 -11.13
C PRO A 86 3.74 6.83 -11.08
N ILE A 87 3.55 7.55 -9.97
CA ILE A 87 2.51 8.56 -9.85
C ILE A 87 3.11 9.89 -10.31
N ARG A 88 2.41 10.54 -11.23
CA ARG A 88 2.85 11.74 -11.93
C ARG A 88 1.77 12.80 -11.83
N ASN A 89 2.20 14.02 -11.54
CA ASN A 89 1.41 15.23 -11.73
C ASN A 89 2.05 16.01 -12.89
N PRO A 90 1.27 16.57 -13.84
CA PRO A 90 1.82 17.45 -14.85
C PRO A 90 2.54 18.64 -14.20
N ILE A 91 3.68 19.03 -14.78
CA ILE A 91 4.30 20.31 -14.45
C ILE A 91 3.55 21.35 -15.28
N LEU A 92 2.94 22.33 -14.63
CA LEU A 92 2.37 23.48 -15.32
C LEU A 92 3.52 24.39 -15.75
N GLU A 93 3.59 24.73 -17.03
CA GLU A 93 4.49 25.76 -17.57
C GLU A 93 3.98 27.17 -17.25
#